data_AF-A0A414R7A9-F1
#
_entry.id   AF-A0A414R7A9-F1
#
_cell.length_a   1.000
_cell.length_b   1.000
_cell.length_c   1.000
_cell.angle_alpha   90.00
_cell.angle_beta   90.00
_cell.angle_gamma   90.00
#
_symmetry.space_group_name_H-M   'P 1'
#
loop_
_entity.id
_entity.type
_entity.pdbx_description
1 polymer ?
#
loop_
_entity_poly.entity_id
_entity_poly.type
_entity_poly.pdbx_seq_one_letter_code
_entity_poly.pdbx_strand_id
1 'polypeptide(L)' 'MQVATDKKFKKNKKSILVKKQKTTSAKIKKLKSKKKYYVRVRTYKVVGRKKVYSSWINGKATKTK' A
#
# COMPACT_ATOMS: atom_id res chain seq x y z
N MET A 1 1.61 -2.69 -1.93
CA MET A 1 0.69 -1.60 -1.58
C MET A 1 0.89 -1.18 -0.13
N GLN A 2 0.65 0.07 0.22
CA GLN A 2 0.75 0.55 1.60
C GLN A 2 -0.43 1.43 1.98
N VAL A 3 -0.82 1.33 3.24
CA VAL A 3 -1.91 2.11 3.82
C VAL A 3 -1.52 2.62 5.19
N ALA A 4 -1.76 3.90 5.45
CA ALA A 4 -1.43 4.54 6.71
C ALA A 4 -2.48 5.57 7.09
N THR A 5 -2.59 5.89 8.38
CA THR A 5 -3.39 7.03 8.85
C THR A 5 -2.66 8.37 8.68
N ASP A 6 -1.34 8.32 8.53
CA ASP A 6 -0.49 9.49 8.26
C ASP A 6 -0.30 9.68 6.74
N LYS A 7 -0.52 10.91 6.25
CA LYS A 7 -0.36 11.28 4.83
C LYS A 7 1.07 11.09 4.34
N LYS A 8 2.07 11.24 5.21
CA LYS A 8 3.49 11.02 4.88
C LYS A 8 3.93 9.56 5.04
N PHE A 9 3.03 8.66 5.46
CA PHE A 9 3.30 7.23 5.68
C PHE A 9 4.50 6.96 6.63
N LYS A 10 4.80 7.88 7.56
CA LYS A 10 5.90 7.74 8.53
C LYS A 10 5.50 6.84 9.69
N LYS A 11 4.26 6.96 10.17
CA LYS A 11 3.72 6.23 11.32
C LYS A 11 2.51 5.36 10.94
N ASN A 12 2.25 4.30 11.71
CA ASN A 12 1.07 3.42 11.58
C ASN A 12 0.84 2.86 10.15
N LYS A 13 1.93 2.55 9.44
CA LYS A 13 1.90 2.02 8.08
C LYS A 13 1.66 0.51 8.10
N LYS A 14 0.66 0.06 7.36
CA LYS A 14 0.47 -1.34 6.97
C LYS A 14 0.94 -1.52 5.54
N SER A 15 1.77 -2.54 5.31
CA SER A 15 2.27 -2.90 3.99
C SER A 15 1.73 -4.25 3.58
N ILE A 16 1.26 -4.36 2.35
CA ILE A 16 0.85 -5.62 1.75
C ILE A 16 1.77 -5.88 0.56
N LEU A 17 2.44 -7.03 0.60
CA LEU A 17 3.21 -7.55 -0.50
C LEU A 17 2.30 -8.42 -1.37
N VAL A 18 2.08 -7.98 -2.61
CA VAL A 18 1.41 -8.79 -3.62
C VAL A 18 2.50 -9.57 -4.35
N LYS A 19 2.50 -10.89 -4.20
CA LYS A 19 3.54 -11.76 -4.80
C LYS A 19 3.25 -12.11 -6.27
N LYS A 20 1.97 -12.19 -6.65
CA LYS A 20 1.53 -12.58 -8.00
C LYS A 20 1.46 -11.36 -8.91
N GLN A 21 2.03 -11.46 -10.11
CA GLN A 21 2.09 -10.37 -11.09
C GLN A 21 0.69 -9.90 -11.55
N LYS A 22 -0.23 -10.85 -11.80
CA LYS A 22 -1.58 -10.55 -12.32
C LYS A 22 -2.56 -10.04 -11.25
N THR A 23 -2.15 -9.98 -9.98
CA THR A 23 -3.03 -9.56 -8.90
C THR A 23 -3.08 -8.03 -8.81
N THR A 24 -4.20 -7.47 -9.22
CA THR A 24 -4.44 -6.01 -9.22
C THR A 24 -5.10 -5.51 -7.95
N SER A 25 -5.71 -6.39 -7.15
CA SER A 25 -6.45 -6.04 -5.93
C SER A 25 -5.90 -6.76 -4.69
N ALA A 26 -5.91 -6.07 -3.55
CA ALA A 26 -5.57 -6.66 -2.27
C ALA A 26 -6.48 -6.11 -1.17
N LYS A 27 -7.00 -6.99 -0.32
CA LYS A 27 -7.86 -6.61 0.81
C LYS A 27 -7.02 -6.38 2.06
N ILE A 28 -7.12 -5.19 2.65
CA ILE A 28 -6.49 -4.88 3.93
C ILE A 28 -7.49 -5.19 5.03
N LYS A 29 -7.18 -6.18 5.87
CA LYS A 29 -8.00 -6.57 7.02
C LYS A 29 -7.54 -5.85 8.30
N LYS A 30 -8.43 -5.84 9.31
CA LYS A 30 -8.14 -5.33 10.67
C LYS A 30 -7.75 -3.84 10.69
N LEU A 31 -8.46 -3.00 9.95
CA LEU A 31 -8.32 -1.54 10.06
C LEU A 31 -9.18 -1.03 11.22
N LYS A 32 -8.67 -0.06 11.98
CA LYS A 32 -9.47 0.61 13.01
C LYS A 32 -10.57 1.42 12.32
N SER A 33 -11.81 1.24 12.77
CA SER A 33 -13.00 1.95 12.27
C SER A 33 -12.90 3.46 12.51
N LYS A 34 -13.73 4.23 11.79
CA LYS A 34 -13.84 5.70 11.88
C LYS A 34 -12.54 6.50 11.62
N LYS A 35 -11.46 5.87 11.16
CA LYS A 35 -10.19 6.56 10.79
C LYS A 35 -10.08 6.81 9.29
N LYS A 36 -9.44 7.93 8.93
CA LYS A 36 -9.05 8.23 7.55
C LYS A 36 -7.75 7.50 7.22
N TYR A 37 -7.73 6.79 6.11
CA TYR A 37 -6.56 6.07 5.62
C TYR A 37 -6.14 6.62 4.26
N TYR A 38 -4.84 6.85 4.11
CA TYR A 38 -4.17 7.18 2.87
C TYR A 38 -3.60 5.91 2.26
N VAL A 39 -3.79 5.75 0.96
CA VAL A 39 -3.30 4.59 0.21
C VAL A 39 -2.21 5.05 -0.74
N ARG A 40 -1.14 4.26 -0.86
CA ARG A 40 -0.17 4.40 -1.95
C ARG A 40 0.22 3.05 -2.49
N VAL A 41 0.50 3.00 -3.78
CA VAL A 41 0.86 1.78 -4.49
C VAL A 41 2.16 2.01 -5.21
N ARG A 42 3.00 0.98 -5.24
CA ARG A 42 4.15 0.89 -6.13
C ARG A 42 4.27 -0.55 -6.59
N THR A 43 4.77 -0.70 -7.80
CA THR A 43 5.14 -2.00 -8.36
C THR A 43 6.62 -2.25 -8.07
N TYR A 44 7.02 -3.51 -8.18
CA TYR A 44 8.42 -3.87 -8.15
C TYR A 44 8.66 -4.95 -9.21
N LYS A 45 9.84 -4.91 -9.82
CA LYS A 45 10.36 -6.00 -10.63
C LYS A 45 11.60 -6.57 -9.96
N VAL A 46 11.84 -7.86 -10.16
CA VAL A 46 13.09 -8.49 -9.73
C VAL A 46 13.99 -8.54 -10.96
N VAL A 47 15.16 -7.89 -10.89
CA VAL A 47 16.19 -7.96 -11.94
C VAL A 47 17.39 -8.66 -11.32
N GLY A 48 17.66 -9.88 -11.77
CA GLY A 48 18.62 -10.77 -11.11
C GLY A 48 18.22 -11.05 -9.65
N ARG A 49 19.06 -10.64 -8.69
CA ARG A 49 18.81 -10.79 -7.24
C ARG A 49 18.28 -9.51 -6.56
N LYS A 50 18.10 -8.41 -7.29
CA LYS A 50 17.70 -7.11 -6.74
C LYS A 50 16.24 -6.77 -7.06
N LYS A 51 15.54 -6.17 -6.10
CA LYS A 51 14.19 -5.62 -6.29
C LYS A 51 14.30 -4.17 -6.74
N VAL A 52 13.86 -3.89 -7.96
CA VAL A 52 13.75 -2.54 -8.51
C VAL A 52 12.31 -2.06 -8.31
N TYR A 53 12.16 -0.91 -7.67
CA TYR A 53 10.86 -0.32 -7.37
C TYR A 53 10.53 0.81 -8.33
N SER A 54 9.26 0.93 -8.70
CA SER A 54 8.75 2.14 -9.36
C SER A 54 8.52 3.26 -8.35
N SER A 55 8.31 4.47 -8.88
CA SER A 55 7.84 5.63 -8.13
C SER A 55 6.51 5.34 -7.42
N TRP A 56 6.28 6.01 -6.31
CA TRP A 56 5.02 5.88 -5.58
C TRP A 56 3.88 6.54 -6.33
N ILE A 57 2.79 5.79 -6.51
CA ILE A 57 1.51 6.31 -6.96
C ILE A 57 0.66 6.56 -5.72
N ASN A 58 0.26 7.82 -5.51
CA ASN A 58 -0.64 8.19 -4.43
C ASN A 58 -2.07 7.80 -4.83
N GLY A 59 -2.70 6.97 -4.00
CA GLY A 59 -4.08 6.54 -4.18
C GLY A 59 -5.07 7.44 -3.46
N LYS A 60 -6.36 7.09 -3.58
CA LYS A 60 -7.44 7.76 -2.86
C LYS A 60 -7.33 7.53 -1.35
N ALA A 61 -7.75 8.53 -0.57
CA ALA A 61 -7.90 8.40 0.87
C ALA A 61 -9.37 8.22 1.23
N THR A 62 -9.68 7.22 2.05
CA THR A 62 -11.06 6.91 2.46
C THR A 62 -11.17 6.80 3.97
N LYS A 63 -12.34 7.13 4.50
CA LYS A 63 -12.67 6.92 5.91
C LYS A 63 -13.28 5.53 6.04
N THR A 64 -12.74 4.71 6.94
CA THR A 64 -13.40 3.44 7.30
C THR A 64 -14.71 3.74 7.98
N LYS A 65 -15.76 2.99 7.61
CA LYS A 65 -17.04 2.96 8.32
C LYS A 65 -16.83 2.56 9.78
#